data_AF-A0A7C5RG32-F1
#
_entry.id   AF-A0A7C5RG32-F1
#
_cell.length_a   1.000
_cell.length_b   1.000
_cell.length_c   1.000
_cell.angle_alpha   90.00
_cell.angle_beta   90.00
_cell.angle_gamma   90.00
#
_symmetry.space_group_name_H-M   'P 1'
#
loop_
_entity.id
_entity.type
_entity.pdbx_description
1 polymer ?
#
loop_
_entity_poly.entity_id
_entity_poly.type
_entity_poly.pdbx_seq_one_letter_code
_entity_poly.pdbx_strand_id
1 'polypeptide(L)'
;MNKEDKNHIIQITGSLLAKNTVLNFIGQVIPLFVAVITIPYIIHGLGTERFGILSIAWTVLGYFSFFDLGLGRATTKFVAEALGKGETEKIPAIVWTSLLFIIVLSITGAGILIALTPLLVERILNIPDYLIEETKIVFYITSASVLITLLTATLSAVLESYQRFDLVNMLRAPSNILTYFIPLIALYAGAGLPAI
;
A
#
# COMPACT_ATOMS: atom_id res chain seq x y z
N MET A 1 -26.96 9.01 -36.29
CA MET A 1 -26.15 8.57 -35.13
C MET A 1 -25.45 7.29 -35.54
N ASN A 2 -24.15 7.36 -35.79
CA ASN A 2 -23.39 6.38 -36.58
C ASN A 2 -23.11 5.10 -35.78
N LYS A 3 -23.02 3.95 -36.46
CA LYS A 3 -22.83 2.60 -35.87
C LYS A 3 -21.45 2.37 -35.22
N GLU A 4 -20.55 3.35 -35.25
CA GLU A 4 -19.15 3.20 -34.84
C GLU A 4 -18.87 3.50 -33.36
N ASP A 5 -19.78 4.16 -32.63
CA ASP A 5 -19.57 4.54 -31.22
C ASP A 5 -19.85 3.43 -30.18
N LYS A 6 -20.10 2.19 -30.61
CA LYS A 6 -20.43 1.07 -29.69
C LYS A 6 -19.24 0.20 -29.25
N ASN A 7 -18.01 0.50 -29.68
CA ASN A 7 -16.89 -0.45 -29.62
C ASN A 7 -15.87 -0.29 -28.48
N HIS A 8 -16.21 0.38 -27.38
CA HIS A 8 -15.36 0.37 -26.17
C HIS A 8 -15.98 -0.36 -24.98
N ILE A 9 -16.89 -1.30 -25.24
CA ILE A 9 -17.33 -2.26 -24.21
C ILE A 9 -16.22 -3.30 -24.07
N ILE A 10 -15.46 -3.24 -22.98
CA ILE A 10 -14.40 -4.20 -22.64
C ILE A 10 -15.01 -5.61 -22.69
N GLN A 11 -14.66 -6.41 -23.71
CA GLN A 11 -15.15 -7.78 -23.85
C GLN A 11 -14.47 -8.68 -22.81
N ILE A 12 -15.22 -9.07 -21.78
CA ILE A 12 -14.75 -9.99 -20.74
C ILE A 12 -14.61 -11.40 -21.36
N THR A 13 -13.40 -11.74 -21.77
CA THR A 13 -13.07 -13.05 -22.36
C THR A 13 -12.38 -13.93 -21.31
N GLY A 14 -12.59 -15.25 -21.34
CA GLY A 14 -11.94 -16.18 -20.40
C GLY A 14 -10.40 -16.10 -20.38
N SER A 15 -9.78 -15.85 -21.54
CA SER A 15 -8.33 -15.62 -21.66
C SER A 15 -7.87 -14.33 -20.95
N LEU A 16 -8.66 -13.26 -21.02
CA LEU A 16 -8.37 -12.00 -20.31
C LEU A 16 -8.45 -12.18 -18.80
N LEU A 17 -9.47 -12.90 -18.32
CA LEU A 17 -9.60 -13.25 -16.90
C LEU A 17 -8.42 -14.09 -16.43
N ALA A 18 -8.07 -15.17 -17.14
CA ALA A 18 -6.94 -16.02 -16.79
C ALA A 18 -5.62 -15.24 -16.74
N LYS A 19 -5.36 -14.38 -17.73
CA LYS A 19 -4.16 -13.52 -17.76
C LYS A 19 -4.12 -12.57 -16.55
N ASN A 20 -5.22 -11.90 -16.24
CA ASN A 20 -5.29 -10.97 -15.11
C ASN A 20 -5.14 -11.69 -13.76
N THR A 21 -5.72 -12.88 -13.62
CA THR A 21 -5.54 -13.73 -12.44
C THR A 21 -4.08 -14.13 -12.26
N VAL A 22 -3.42 -14.62 -13.32
CA VAL A 22 -2.00 -15.01 -13.28
C VAL A 22 -1.10 -13.82 -12.96
N LEU A 23 -1.33 -12.66 -13.58
CA LEU A 23 -0.56 -11.44 -13.30
C LEU A 23 -0.68 -11.00 -11.84
N ASN A 24 -1.90 -11.00 -11.28
CA ASN A 24 -2.10 -10.68 -9.87
C ASN A 24 -1.46 -11.70 -8.94
N PHE A 25 -1.56 -12.99 -9.28
CA PHE A 25 -0.95 -14.06 -8.48
C PHE A 25 0.57 -13.91 -8.45
N ILE A 26 1.21 -13.72 -9.61
CA ILE A 26 2.66 -13.49 -9.70
C ILE A 26 3.05 -12.22 -8.93
N GLY A 27 2.28 -11.15 -9.07
CA GLY A 27 2.51 -9.88 -8.36
C GLY A 27 2.43 -9.99 -6.84
N GLN A 28 1.74 -11.00 -6.29
CA GLN A 28 1.68 -11.28 -4.85
C GLN A 28 2.73 -12.30 -4.40
N VAL A 29 2.99 -13.32 -5.20
CA VAL A 29 3.88 -14.43 -4.84
C VAL A 29 5.36 -14.03 -4.92
N ILE A 30 5.77 -13.26 -5.93
CA ILE A 30 7.17 -12.84 -6.06
C ILE A 30 7.65 -12.05 -4.83
N PRO A 31 6.94 -11.01 -4.35
CA PRO A 31 7.36 -10.28 -3.15
C PRO A 31 7.44 -11.16 -1.90
N LEU A 32 6.56 -12.14 -1.77
CA LEU A 32 6.59 -13.08 -0.64
C LEU A 32 7.87 -13.92 -0.65
N PHE A 33 8.27 -14.46 -1.81
CA PHE A 33 9.53 -15.19 -1.95
C PHE A 33 10.75 -14.30 -1.64
N VAL A 34 10.74 -13.05 -2.15
CA VAL A 34 11.77 -12.06 -1.85
C VAL A 34 11.86 -11.80 -0.34
N ALA A 35 10.73 -11.60 0.33
CA ALA A 35 10.67 -11.39 1.78
C ALA A 35 11.31 -12.56 2.54
N VAL A 36 10.92 -13.79 2.24
CA VAL A 36 11.43 -15.01 2.90
C VAL A 36 12.95 -15.14 2.76
N ILE A 37 13.48 -14.84 1.58
CA ILE A 37 14.93 -14.89 1.33
C ILE A 37 15.66 -13.75 2.05
N THR A 38 15.07 -12.56 2.08
CA THR A 38 15.74 -11.33 2.52
C THR A 38 15.71 -11.14 4.04
N ILE A 39 14.62 -11.56 4.70
CA ILE A 39 14.42 -11.40 6.15
C ILE A 39 15.59 -11.97 6.99
N PRO A 40 16.11 -13.19 6.74
CA PRO A 40 17.26 -13.71 7.48
C PRO A 40 18.49 -12.79 7.43
N TYR A 41 18.79 -12.20 6.27
CA TYR A 41 19.90 -11.26 6.12
C TYR A 41 19.65 -9.95 6.84
N ILE A 42 18.43 -9.43 6.76
CA ILE A 42 18.01 -8.24 7.50
C ILE A 42 18.17 -8.48 9.02
N ILE A 43 17.70 -9.62 9.54
CA ILE A 43 17.82 -9.96 10.96
C ILE A 43 19.29 -10.07 11.38
N HIS A 44 20.15 -10.72 10.58
CA HIS A 44 21.56 -10.87 10.92
C HIS A 44 22.30 -9.53 10.95
N GLY A 45 21.95 -8.58 10.08
CA GLY A 45 22.62 -7.28 10.04
C GLY A 45 22.05 -6.23 10.99
N LEU A 46 20.73 -6.14 11.13
CA LEU A 46 20.07 -5.20 12.04
C LEU A 46 20.06 -5.69 13.48
N GLY A 47 20.16 -6.99 13.70
CA GLY A 47 19.84 -7.61 14.97
C GLY A 47 18.33 -7.73 15.20
N THR A 48 17.97 -8.54 16.18
CA THR A 48 16.58 -8.92 16.44
C THR A 48 15.72 -7.77 16.96
N GLU A 49 16.28 -6.85 17.75
CA GLU A 49 15.53 -5.73 18.33
C GLU A 49 15.09 -4.73 17.27
N ARG A 50 16.01 -4.33 16.40
CA ARG A 50 15.77 -3.39 15.30
C ARG A 50 14.81 -3.98 14.27
N PHE A 51 14.98 -5.26 13.94
CA PHE A 51 14.02 -5.97 13.09
C PHE A 51 12.63 -6.08 13.74
N GLY A 52 12.57 -6.27 15.06
CA GLY A 52 11.32 -6.26 15.82
C GLY A 52 10.57 -4.93 15.68
N ILE A 53 11.27 -3.81 15.83
CA ILE A 53 10.73 -2.46 15.61
C ILE A 53 10.19 -2.30 14.19
N LEU A 54 10.98 -2.69 13.18
CA LEU A 54 10.58 -2.61 11.77
C LEU A 54 9.35 -3.48 11.48
N SER A 55 9.28 -4.68 12.07
CA SER A 55 8.15 -5.59 11.92
C SER A 55 6.86 -5.02 12.52
N ILE A 56 6.96 -4.33 13.67
CA ILE A 56 5.82 -3.63 14.27
C ILE A 56 5.38 -2.47 13.37
N ALA A 57 6.33 -1.69 12.84
CA ALA A 57 6.03 -0.60 11.90
C ALA A 57 5.29 -1.10 10.65
N TRP A 58 5.76 -2.19 10.03
CA TRP A 58 5.04 -2.84 8.92
C TRP A 58 3.66 -3.35 9.31
N THR A 59 3.52 -3.91 10.51
CA THR A 59 2.21 -4.37 11.02
C THR A 59 1.24 -3.20 11.18
N VAL A 60 1.71 -2.07 11.71
CA VAL A 60 0.91 -0.84 11.84
C VAL A 60 0.47 -0.33 10.46
N LEU A 61 1.38 -0.23 9.49
CA LEU A 61 1.03 0.13 8.09
C LEU A 61 0.02 -0.85 7.48
N GLY A 62 0.20 -2.16 7.71
CA GLY A 62 -0.72 -3.20 7.28
C GLY A 62 -2.11 -3.00 7.85
N TYR A 63 -2.23 -2.72 9.15
CA TYR A 63 -3.52 -2.43 9.78
C TYR A 63 -4.16 -1.14 9.26
N PHE A 64 -3.39 -0.09 8.98
CA PHE A 64 -3.94 1.10 8.33
C PHE A 64 -4.58 0.80 6.97
N SER A 65 -4.07 -0.20 6.24
CA SER A 65 -4.67 -0.62 4.97
C SER A 65 -6.07 -1.23 5.16
N PHE A 66 -6.37 -1.83 6.31
CA PHE A 66 -7.73 -2.28 6.67
C PHE A 66 -8.65 -1.12 7.09
N PHE A 67 -8.07 -0.01 7.54
CA PHE A 67 -8.80 1.19 7.93
C PHE A 67 -9.34 1.99 6.74
N ASP A 68 -9.14 1.56 5.49
CA ASP A 68 -9.80 2.18 4.33
C ASP A 68 -11.33 2.02 4.32
N LEU A 69 -11.89 1.25 5.27
CA LEU A 69 -13.33 0.98 5.43
C LEU A 69 -13.99 0.39 4.17
N GLY A 70 -13.20 -0.30 3.33
CA GLY A 70 -13.66 -0.84 2.06
C GLY A 70 -13.81 0.19 0.95
N LEU A 71 -13.29 1.41 1.12
CA LEU A 71 -13.37 2.48 0.14
C LEU A 71 -12.80 2.07 -1.21
N GLY A 72 -11.65 1.38 -1.24
CA GLY A 72 -11.08 0.90 -2.51
C GLY A 72 -12.06 0.00 -3.27
N ARG A 73 -12.71 -0.96 -2.59
CA ARG A 73 -13.71 -1.84 -3.21
C ARG A 73 -14.95 -1.08 -3.67
N ALA A 74 -15.40 -0.10 -2.89
CA ALA A 74 -16.52 0.77 -3.25
C ALA A 74 -16.20 1.59 -4.50
N THR A 75 -15.02 2.23 -4.56
CA THR A 75 -14.53 2.97 -5.73
C THR A 75 -14.49 2.07 -6.97
N THR A 76 -13.87 0.88 -6.87
CA THR A 76 -13.82 -0.07 -7.99
C THR A 76 -15.22 -0.44 -8.49
N LYS A 77 -16.14 -0.76 -7.57
CA LYS A 77 -17.52 -1.12 -7.90
C LYS A 77 -18.26 0.01 -8.60
N PHE A 78 -18.31 1.20 -7.99
CA PHE A 78 -19.11 2.31 -8.51
C PHE A 78 -18.57 2.86 -9.83
N VAL A 79 -17.24 2.90 -10.01
CA VAL A 79 -16.65 3.30 -11.29
C VAL A 79 -16.91 2.25 -12.36
N ALA A 80 -16.76 0.96 -12.06
CA ALA A 80 -17.06 -0.11 -13.02
C ALA A 80 -18.55 -0.14 -13.41
N GLU A 81 -19.46 0.13 -12.47
CA GLU A 81 -20.89 0.23 -12.74
C GLU A 81 -21.23 1.42 -13.65
N ALA A 82 -20.65 2.61 -13.40
CA ALA A 82 -20.81 3.78 -14.24
C ALA A 82 -20.28 3.54 -15.66
N LEU A 83 -19.12 2.90 -15.79
CA LEU A 83 -18.55 2.48 -17.08
C LEU A 83 -19.49 1.54 -17.84
N GLY A 84 -20.05 0.54 -17.15
CA GLY A 84 -20.97 -0.43 -17.76
C GLY A 84 -22.29 0.19 -18.24
N LYS A 85 -22.74 1.28 -17.60
CA LYS A 85 -23.94 2.04 -18.00
C LYS A 85 -23.66 3.16 -19.02
N GLY A 86 -22.40 3.42 -19.34
CA GLY A 86 -21.99 4.55 -20.18
C GLY A 86 -22.08 5.92 -19.50
N GLU A 87 -22.27 5.96 -18.18
CA GLU A 87 -22.42 7.18 -17.36
C GLU A 87 -21.05 7.75 -16.95
N THR A 88 -20.17 7.94 -17.93
CA THR A 88 -18.77 8.35 -17.71
C THR A 88 -18.62 9.70 -17.02
N GLU A 89 -19.63 10.58 -17.14
CA GLU A 89 -19.71 11.87 -16.47
C GLU A 89 -19.79 11.76 -14.94
N LYS A 90 -20.22 10.62 -14.40
CA LYS A 90 -20.29 10.39 -12.94
C LYS A 90 -18.94 9.96 -12.34
N ILE A 91 -18.02 9.46 -13.16
CA ILE A 91 -16.74 8.92 -12.71
C ILE A 91 -15.90 9.95 -11.94
N PRO A 92 -15.72 11.20 -12.43
CA PRO A 92 -14.95 12.21 -11.71
C PRO A 92 -15.49 12.47 -10.30
N ALA A 93 -16.82 12.53 -10.14
CA ALA A 93 -17.43 12.74 -8.83
C ALA A 93 -17.11 11.58 -7.87
N ILE A 94 -17.25 10.33 -8.32
CA ILE A 94 -16.93 9.13 -7.52
C ILE A 94 -15.46 9.15 -7.09
N VAL A 95 -14.55 9.45 -8.03
CA VAL A 95 -13.10 9.50 -7.76
C VAL A 95 -12.78 10.60 -6.77
N TRP A 96 -13.27 11.83 -6.98
CA TRP A 96 -13.02 12.95 -6.07
C TRP A 96 -13.56 12.71 -4.67
N THR A 97 -14.77 12.17 -4.54
CA THR A 97 -15.33 11.80 -3.23
C THR A 97 -14.47 10.75 -2.54
N SER A 98 -14.01 9.74 -3.26
CA SER A 98 -13.12 8.70 -2.72
C SER A 98 -11.77 9.29 -2.27
N LEU A 99 -11.17 10.15 -3.10
CA LEU A 99 -9.88 10.80 -2.79
C LEU A 99 -9.99 11.73 -1.59
N LEU A 100 -11.02 12.56 -1.51
CA LEU A 100 -11.22 13.45 -0.36
C LEU A 100 -11.43 12.66 0.93
N PHE A 101 -12.26 11.62 0.87
CA PHE A 101 -12.52 10.77 2.03
C PHE A 101 -11.23 10.10 2.53
N ILE A 102 -10.43 9.51 1.63
CA ILE A 102 -9.21 8.84 2.03
C ILE A 102 -8.13 9.81 2.52
N ILE A 103 -8.04 11.03 1.96
CA ILE A 103 -7.12 12.07 2.44
C ILE A 103 -7.48 12.45 3.87
N VAL A 104 -8.75 12.72 4.16
CA VAL A 104 -9.19 13.06 5.53
C VAL A 104 -8.88 11.90 6.47
N LEU A 105 -9.27 10.68 6.11
CA LEU A 105 -9.08 9.50 6.95
C LEU A 105 -7.60 9.20 7.24
N SER A 106 -6.75 9.31 6.22
CA SER A 106 -5.32 9.06 6.36
C SER A 106 -4.60 10.17 7.14
N ILE A 107 -4.96 11.45 6.96
CA ILE A 107 -4.43 12.54 7.78
C ILE A 107 -4.84 12.38 9.24
N THR A 108 -6.12 12.05 9.50
CA THR A 108 -6.60 11.78 10.87
C THR A 108 -5.88 10.58 11.47
N GLY A 109 -5.75 9.48 10.73
CA GLY A 109 -5.04 8.28 11.16
C GLY A 109 -3.56 8.52 11.46
N ALA A 110 -2.86 9.21 10.55
CA ALA A 110 -1.47 9.60 10.72
C ALA A 110 -1.29 10.55 11.92
N GLY A 111 -2.17 11.52 12.08
CA GLY A 111 -2.15 12.45 13.22
C GLY A 111 -2.34 11.75 14.56
N ILE A 112 -3.26 10.78 14.63
CA ILE A 112 -3.46 9.93 15.81
C ILE A 112 -2.20 9.12 16.09
N LEU A 113 -1.61 8.48 15.07
CA LEU A 113 -0.40 7.69 15.26
C LEU A 113 0.76 8.56 15.75
N ILE A 114 1.00 9.73 15.13
CA ILE A 114 2.03 10.70 15.57
C ILE A 114 1.82 11.09 17.04
N ALA A 115 0.59 11.42 17.43
CA ALA A 115 0.29 11.81 18.81
C ALA A 115 0.49 10.66 19.81
N LEU A 116 0.22 9.42 19.39
CA LEU A 116 0.41 8.22 20.23
C LEU A 116 1.84 7.69 20.23
N THR A 117 2.68 8.04 19.24
CA THR A 117 4.05 7.52 19.11
C THR A 117 4.87 7.63 20.40
N PRO A 118 4.96 8.79 21.09
CA PRO A 118 5.73 8.88 22.33
C PRO A 118 5.23 7.91 23.41
N LEU A 119 3.90 7.82 23.59
CA LEU A 119 3.29 6.92 24.56
C LEU A 119 3.55 5.44 24.20
N LEU A 120 3.40 5.09 22.92
CA LEU A 120 3.62 3.75 22.42
C LEU A 120 5.08 3.32 22.64
N VAL A 121 6.02 4.13 22.19
CA VAL A 121 7.45 3.81 22.21
C VAL A 121 8.01 3.79 23.64
N GLU A 122 7.68 4.78 24.46
CA GLU A 122 8.29 4.92 25.79
C GLU A 122 7.62 4.06 26.87
N ARG A 123 6.36 3.68 26.71
CA ARG A 123 5.60 3.03 27.81
C ARG A 123 4.93 1.71 27.46
N ILE A 124 4.66 1.43 26.19
CA ILE A 124 3.85 0.26 25.79
C ILE A 124 4.70 -0.81 25.11
N LEU A 125 5.58 -0.41 24.19
CA LEU A 125 6.33 -1.33 23.33
C LEU A 125 7.59 -1.92 23.99
N ASN A 126 7.91 -1.54 25.23
CA ASN A 126 9.09 -2.01 25.98
C ASN A 126 10.41 -1.90 25.18
N ILE A 127 10.62 -0.73 24.56
CA ILE A 127 11.80 -0.48 23.73
C ILE A 127 13.02 -0.19 24.62
N PRO A 128 14.19 -0.80 24.37
CA PRO A 128 15.42 -0.46 25.09
C PRO A 128 15.76 1.02 24.98
N ASP A 129 16.27 1.62 26.06
CA ASP A 129 16.49 3.07 26.15
C ASP A 129 17.32 3.65 24.99
N TYR A 130 18.31 2.89 24.50
CA TYR A 130 19.17 3.31 23.40
C TYR A 130 18.51 3.28 22.01
N LEU A 131 17.30 2.70 21.87
CA LEU A 131 16.54 2.63 20.61
C LEU A 131 15.29 3.51 20.62
N ILE A 132 14.96 4.19 21.73
CA ILE A 132 13.72 4.98 21.85
C ILE A 132 13.62 6.04 20.74
N GLU A 133 14.64 6.88 20.58
CA GLU A 133 14.61 7.96 19.59
C GLU A 133 14.57 7.42 18.15
N GLU A 134 15.30 6.34 17.89
CA GLU A 134 15.30 5.67 16.61
C GLU A 134 13.92 5.08 16.27
N THR A 135 13.26 4.48 17.25
CA THR A 135 11.91 3.92 17.11
C THR A 135 10.88 5.02 16.87
N LYS A 136 10.97 6.16 17.57
CA LYS A 136 10.08 7.31 17.32
C LYS A 136 10.17 7.78 15.88
N ILE A 137 11.39 7.92 15.33
CA ILE A 137 11.60 8.33 13.94
C ILE A 137 10.94 7.34 12.97
N VAL A 138 11.15 6.03 13.18
CA VAL A 138 10.51 4.98 12.37
C VAL A 138 8.98 5.08 12.42
N PHE A 139 8.40 5.33 13.58
CA PHE A 139 6.95 5.48 13.73
C PHE A 139 6.41 6.78 13.10
N TYR A 140 7.18 7.88 13.11
CA TYR A 140 6.81 9.10 12.40
C TYR A 140 6.87 8.93 10.89
N ILE A 141 7.91 8.26 10.37
CA ILE A 141 8.02 7.89 8.95
C ILE A 141 6.83 7.00 8.56
N THR A 142 6.55 5.97 9.37
CA THR A 142 5.39 5.08 9.21
C THR A 142 4.09 5.88 9.14
N SER A 143 3.90 6.85 10.04
CA SER A 143 2.71 7.71 10.05
C SER A 143 2.58 8.52 8.76
N ALA A 144 3.67 9.09 8.26
CA ALA A 144 3.67 9.82 6.99
C ALA A 144 3.36 8.89 5.80
N SER A 145 3.87 7.65 5.83
CA SER A 145 3.62 6.65 4.79
C SER A 145 2.17 6.16 4.72
N VAL A 146 1.36 6.32 5.78
CA VAL A 146 -0.07 5.97 5.78
C VAL A 146 -0.83 6.68 4.65
N LEU A 147 -0.61 7.99 4.50
CA LEU A 147 -1.27 8.80 3.45
C LEU A 147 -0.92 8.28 2.06
N ILE A 148 0.38 8.08 1.80
CA ILE A 148 0.87 7.62 0.49
C ILE A 148 0.30 6.23 0.18
N THR A 149 0.29 5.34 1.16
CA THR A 149 -0.20 3.96 1.02
C THR A 149 -1.68 3.93 0.66
N LEU A 150 -2.51 4.63 1.44
CA LEU A 150 -3.97 4.65 1.24
C LEU A 150 -4.40 5.40 -0.02
N LEU A 151 -3.69 6.48 -0.36
CA LEU A 151 -3.92 7.21 -1.60
C LEU A 151 -3.57 6.34 -2.81
N THR A 152 -2.44 5.64 -2.77
CA THR A 152 -2.01 4.70 -3.83
C THR A 152 -3.01 3.57 -3.98
N ALA A 153 -3.54 3.02 -2.89
CA ALA A 153 -4.56 1.99 -2.92
C ALA A 153 -5.86 2.50 -3.59
N THR A 154 -6.31 3.71 -3.24
CA THR A 154 -7.53 4.32 -3.82
C THR A 154 -7.36 4.62 -5.31
N LEU A 155 -6.21 5.14 -5.74
CA LEU A 155 -5.91 5.35 -7.16
C LEU A 155 -5.80 4.04 -7.93
N SER A 156 -5.19 3.02 -7.32
CA SER A 156 -5.14 1.68 -7.90
C SER A 156 -6.54 1.11 -8.10
N ALA A 157 -7.46 1.31 -7.15
CA ALA A 157 -8.85 0.85 -7.26
C ALA A 157 -9.57 1.45 -8.48
N VAL A 158 -9.25 2.69 -8.85
CA VAL A 158 -9.73 3.30 -10.11
C VAL A 158 -9.17 2.54 -11.30
N LEU A 159 -7.86 2.29 -11.38
CA LEU A 159 -7.26 1.52 -12.48
C LEU A 159 -7.84 0.08 -12.58
N GLU A 160 -8.06 -0.56 -11.44
CA GLU A 160 -8.70 -1.88 -11.35
C GLU A 160 -10.12 -1.87 -11.93
N SER A 161 -10.88 -0.79 -11.73
CA SER A 161 -12.22 -0.63 -12.32
C SER A 161 -12.22 -0.59 -13.86
N TYR A 162 -11.13 -0.10 -14.45
CA TYR A 162 -10.88 -0.12 -15.90
C TYR A 162 -10.24 -1.43 -16.38
N GLN A 163 -10.13 -2.45 -15.53
CA GLN A 163 -9.44 -3.72 -15.82
C GLN A 163 -7.93 -3.55 -16.12
N ARG A 164 -7.32 -2.42 -15.72
CA ARG A 164 -5.89 -2.13 -15.94
C ARG A 164 -5.01 -2.69 -14.82
N PHE A 165 -5.14 -3.99 -14.58
CA PHE A 165 -4.32 -4.73 -13.60
C PHE A 165 -2.84 -4.75 -13.98
N ASP A 166 -2.51 -4.57 -15.26
CA ASP A 166 -1.14 -4.39 -15.75
C ASP A 166 -0.46 -3.20 -15.08
N LEU A 167 -1.09 -2.03 -15.08
CA LEU A 167 -0.54 -0.80 -14.48
C LEU A 167 -0.45 -0.91 -12.96
N VAL A 168 -1.46 -1.51 -12.34
CA VAL A 168 -1.49 -1.72 -10.89
C VAL A 168 -0.34 -2.63 -10.44
N ASN A 169 -0.12 -3.74 -11.15
CA ASN A 169 0.98 -4.66 -10.83
C ASN A 169 2.36 -4.05 -11.14
N MET A 170 2.47 -3.21 -12.17
CA MET A 170 3.71 -2.47 -12.48
C MET A 170 4.11 -1.50 -11.36
N LEU A 171 3.15 -0.97 -10.60
CA LEU A 171 3.43 -0.13 -9.44
C LEU A 171 3.64 -0.95 -8.16
N ARG A 172 2.74 -1.91 -7.88
CA ARG A 172 2.75 -2.68 -6.62
C ARG A 172 3.92 -3.64 -6.50
N ALA A 173 4.24 -4.41 -7.55
CA ALA A 173 5.26 -5.45 -7.44
C ALA A 173 6.66 -4.86 -7.16
N PRO A 174 7.14 -3.83 -7.88
CA PRO A 174 8.41 -3.19 -7.55
C PRO A 174 8.40 -2.55 -6.16
N SER A 175 7.30 -1.88 -5.78
CA SER A 175 7.19 -1.25 -4.46
C SER A 175 7.31 -2.28 -3.34
N ASN A 176 6.60 -3.41 -3.45
CA ASN A 176 6.65 -4.49 -2.46
C ASN A 176 8.04 -5.15 -2.39
N ILE A 177 8.74 -5.26 -3.52
CA ILE A 177 10.12 -5.76 -3.55
C ILE A 177 11.05 -4.76 -2.86
N LEU A 178 10.93 -3.47 -3.19
CA LEU A 178 11.72 -2.39 -2.59
C LEU A 178 11.52 -2.31 -1.08
N THR A 179 10.33 -2.60 -0.54
CA THR A 179 10.08 -2.67 0.90
C THR A 179 11.04 -3.61 1.64
N TYR A 180 11.52 -4.69 0.99
CA TYR A 180 12.49 -5.62 1.60
C TYR A 180 13.92 -5.33 1.16
N PHE A 181 14.12 -4.86 -0.08
CA PHE A 181 15.45 -4.55 -0.60
C PHE A 181 16.05 -3.26 -0.04
N ILE A 182 15.25 -2.23 0.24
CA ILE A 182 15.72 -0.97 0.84
C ILE A 182 16.39 -1.22 2.20
N PRO A 183 15.75 -1.94 3.16
CA PRO A 183 16.40 -2.34 4.40
C PRO A 183 17.73 -3.05 4.19
N LEU A 184 17.78 -3.97 3.22
CA LEU A 184 18.97 -4.74 2.92
C LEU A 184 20.10 -3.84 2.37
N ILE A 185 19.80 -2.94 1.43
CA ILE A 185 20.78 -2.03 0.82
C ILE A 185 21.28 -1.01 1.85
N ALA A 186 20.37 -0.41 2.61
CA ALA A 186 20.69 0.55 3.67
C ALA A 186 21.60 -0.06 4.75
N LEU A 187 21.37 -1.33 5.09
CA LEU A 187 22.26 -2.09 5.97
C LEU A 187 23.67 -2.22 5.40
N TYR A 188 23.83 -2.60 4.12
CA TYR A 188 25.15 -2.67 3.47
C TYR A 188 25.82 -1.30 3.29
N ALA A 189 25.05 -0.23 3.25
CA ALA A 189 25.54 1.15 3.23
C ALA A 189 25.92 1.70 4.63
N GLY A 190 25.74 0.92 5.70
CA GLY A 190 26.04 1.33 7.07
C GLY A 190 25.01 2.31 7.66
N ALA A 191 23.82 2.40 7.07
CA ALA A 191 22.77 3.29 7.54
C ALA A 191 21.98 2.67 8.71
N GLY A 192 21.56 3.49 9.68
CA GLY A 192 20.72 3.07 10.81
C GLY A 192 19.26 2.81 10.42
N LEU A 193 18.41 2.39 11.36
CA LEU A 193 16.97 2.17 11.10
C LEU A 193 16.24 3.36 10.45
N PRO A 194 16.55 4.64 10.74
CA PRO A 194 15.81 5.76 10.14
C PRO A 194 15.95 5.85 8.62
N ALA A 195 16.97 5.21 8.06
CA ALA A 195 17.22 5.17 6.62
C ALA A 195 16.61 3.94 5.93
N ILE A 196 15.91 3.10 6.70
CA ILE A 196 15.33 1.82 6.30
C ILE A 196 13.81 1.93 6.30
#